data_AF-A0A819KQD8-F1
#
_entry.id   AF-A0A819KQD8-F1
#
_cell.length_a   1.000
_cell.length_b   1.000
_cell.length_c   1.000
_cell.angle_alpha   90.00
_cell.angle_beta   90.00
_cell.angle_gamma   90.00
#
_symmetry.space_group_name_H-M   'P 1'
#
loop_
_entity.id
_entity.type
_entity.pdbx_description
1 polymer ?
#
loop_
_entity_poly.entity_id
_entity_poly.type
_entity_poly.pdbx_seq_one_letter_code
_entity_poly.pdbx_strand_id
1 'polypeptide(L)'
;MLHRRIFFLYLFILFSGIFAQKNDHLEHDDEDEPRSINRIQPSINSESKLSPYNRGNNNDNQQPIVDQPRVRPSLETNRRSSSSTPLASSNECKFDVQKYCNKGSQQLLSNLKVLQCVDDLDNAVNLISKECQHLIYKFKYNMTLDPRFDDAAERQCSKDLKVFDECKEYIGKRGSGRLVTCLYDFLPNITESSCRYFIKQMQAVIFNDWRLIEYFSEACMDDIKNLECGRLDDENEAIPHEQGAVISCLSQKYNKLGQKCRKEIFRLAEMQSDDYHLDRALYYACRDDRERLCAQVSSGNGRVYRCLYDQKFNSMMSPACRKEVHRRQSLVVADVKLDVPLTRACRNEMLE
;
A
#
# COMPACT_ATOMS: atom_id res chain seq x y z
N MET A 1 -47.35 5.62 -46.61
CA MET A 1 -46.90 6.37 -45.41
C MET A 1 -48.01 6.46 -44.34
N LEU A 2 -48.57 5.33 -43.89
CA LEU A 2 -49.59 5.32 -42.82
C LEU A 2 -49.26 4.34 -41.67
N HIS A 3 -48.20 3.53 -41.81
CA HIS A 3 -47.77 2.55 -40.80
C HIS A 3 -46.68 3.06 -39.84
N ARG A 4 -46.12 4.26 -40.09
CA ARG A 4 -45.04 4.88 -39.27
C ARG A 4 -45.52 5.89 -38.22
N ARG A 5 -46.81 6.25 -38.21
CA ARG A 5 -47.39 7.20 -37.23
C ARG A 5 -48.11 6.53 -36.05
N ILE A 6 -48.46 5.24 -36.15
CA ILE A 6 -49.16 4.50 -35.08
C ILE A 6 -48.16 3.96 -34.03
N PHE A 7 -46.92 3.67 -34.42
CA PHE A 7 -45.90 3.14 -33.50
C PHE A 7 -45.38 4.19 -32.49
N PHE A 8 -45.43 5.48 -32.84
CA PHE A 8 -45.02 6.57 -31.95
C PHE A 8 -46.08 6.97 -30.90
N LEU A 9 -47.36 6.61 -31.10
CA LEU A 9 -48.43 6.86 -30.13
C LEU A 9 -48.47 5.81 -29.01
N TYR A 10 -48.02 4.58 -29.26
CA TYR A 10 -47.95 3.53 -28.23
C TYR A 10 -46.76 3.67 -27.27
N LEU A 11 -45.66 4.29 -27.70
CA LEU A 11 -44.47 4.46 -26.86
C LEU A 11 -44.59 5.61 -25.83
N PHE A 12 -45.46 6.60 -26.09
CA PHE A 12 -45.71 7.72 -25.17
C PHE A 12 -46.68 7.39 -24.03
N ILE A 13 -47.57 6.42 -24.22
CA ILE A 13 -48.57 6.01 -23.22
C ILE A 13 -47.95 5.13 -22.11
N LEU A 14 -46.85 4.41 -22.38
CA LEU A 14 -46.17 3.58 -21.37
C LEU A 14 -45.21 4.35 -20.45
N PHE A 15 -44.78 5.56 -20.82
CA PHE A 15 -43.79 6.33 -20.06
C PHE A 15 -44.37 7.41 -19.12
N SER A 16 -45.70 7.59 -19.09
CA SER A 16 -46.35 8.65 -18.30
C SER A 16 -47.02 8.15 -16.99
N GLY A 17 -46.86 6.87 -16.63
CA GLY A 17 -47.73 6.20 -15.65
C GLY A 17 -47.13 5.73 -14.32
N ILE A 18 -45.87 6.04 -13.97
CA ILE A 18 -45.26 5.54 -12.71
C ILE A 18 -44.79 6.69 -11.80
N PHE A 19 -45.54 7.78 -11.78
CA PHE A 19 -45.45 8.80 -10.73
C PHE A 19 -46.85 9.23 -10.34
N ALA A 20 -47.42 8.59 -9.32
CA ALA A 20 -48.25 9.23 -8.30
C ALA A 20 -48.86 8.20 -7.33
N GLN A 21 -48.86 8.64 -6.06
CA GLN A 21 -49.78 8.33 -4.95
C GLN A 21 -49.27 7.34 -3.89
N LYS A 22 -48.79 7.75 -2.69
CA LYS A 22 -49.15 8.79 -1.69
C LYS A 22 -49.92 8.19 -0.50
N ASN A 23 -49.26 8.28 0.66
CA ASN A 23 -49.74 8.65 2.00
C ASN A 23 -50.20 7.65 3.08
N ASP A 24 -49.65 7.96 4.27
CA ASP A 24 -50.21 8.03 5.62
C ASP A 24 -50.55 6.74 6.40
N HIS A 25 -49.78 6.43 7.45
CA HIS A 25 -50.16 6.73 8.83
C HIS A 25 -49.08 6.39 9.88
N LEU A 26 -49.10 7.18 10.96
CA LEU A 26 -48.29 7.20 12.19
C LEU A 26 -48.68 6.12 13.24
N GLU A 27 -47.86 6.07 14.31
CA GLU A 27 -48.03 5.44 15.66
C GLU A 27 -47.67 3.95 15.79
N HIS A 28 -47.10 3.41 16.88
CA HIS A 28 -46.41 3.86 18.10
C HIS A 28 -45.89 2.56 18.78
N ASP A 29 -44.75 2.62 19.48
CA ASP A 29 -44.25 1.81 20.61
C ASP A 29 -44.37 0.27 20.64
N ASP A 30 -43.24 -0.40 20.91
CA ASP A 30 -43.03 -1.00 22.24
C ASP A 30 -41.60 -1.53 22.40
N GLU A 31 -41.03 -1.22 23.58
CA GLU A 31 -39.79 -1.76 24.14
C GLU A 31 -39.92 -3.28 24.37
N ASP A 32 -38.81 -4.03 24.22
CA ASP A 32 -38.50 -5.19 25.09
C ASP A 32 -37.11 -5.78 24.75
N GLU A 33 -36.09 -5.40 25.52
CA GLU A 33 -35.03 -6.30 26.00
C GLU A 33 -35.38 -6.64 27.48
N PRO A 34 -34.81 -7.65 28.17
CA PRO A 34 -33.71 -8.54 27.78
C PRO A 34 -33.89 -10.01 28.22
N ARG A 35 -33.00 -10.92 27.77
CA ARG A 35 -32.54 -12.04 28.61
C ARG A 35 -31.23 -12.69 28.13
N SER A 36 -30.20 -12.37 28.90
CA SER A 36 -29.03 -13.13 29.32
C SER A 36 -29.07 -14.67 29.19
N ILE A 37 -27.98 -15.26 28.67
CA ILE A 37 -27.47 -16.59 29.09
C ILE A 37 -25.94 -16.56 29.29
N ASN A 38 -25.53 -17.31 30.31
CA ASN A 38 -24.33 -17.24 31.12
C ASN A 38 -22.98 -17.59 30.48
N ARG A 39 -21.98 -16.93 31.08
CA ARG A 39 -20.57 -17.24 31.25
C ARG A 39 -20.36 -18.61 31.94
N ILE A 40 -19.51 -19.48 31.39
CA ILE A 40 -18.82 -20.55 32.15
C ILE A 40 -17.34 -20.56 31.72
N GLN A 41 -16.46 -20.43 32.72
CA GLN A 41 -15.02 -20.66 32.67
C GLN A 41 -14.68 -21.68 33.80
N PRO A 42 -13.45 -22.21 33.93
CA PRO A 42 -13.17 -23.63 33.79
C PRO A 42 -12.69 -24.32 35.08
N SER A 43 -12.57 -25.66 35.04
CA SER A 43 -11.83 -26.46 36.04
C SER A 43 -11.46 -27.83 35.44
N ILE A 44 -10.45 -28.62 35.86
CA ILE A 44 -9.24 -28.56 36.69
C ILE A 44 -8.53 -29.94 36.44
N ASN A 45 -7.19 -29.98 36.41
CA ASN A 45 -6.22 -31.07 36.70
C ASN A 45 -6.09 -32.38 35.88
N SER A 46 -4.81 -32.70 35.54
CA SER A 46 -4.08 -33.82 36.17
C SER A 46 -2.55 -33.67 36.05
N GLU A 47 -1.85 -34.10 37.11
CA GLU A 47 -0.41 -33.97 37.40
C GLU A 47 0.44 -35.15 36.92
N SER A 48 1.77 -34.96 36.79
CA SER A 48 2.84 -35.77 37.44
C SER A 48 4.24 -35.28 37.00
N LYS A 49 5.06 -34.74 37.93
CA LYS A 49 6.21 -35.35 38.69
C LYS A 49 7.40 -35.74 37.77
N LEU A 50 8.70 -35.45 38.03
CA LEU A 50 9.50 -35.22 39.24
C LEU A 50 10.89 -34.58 38.87
N SER A 51 11.54 -33.95 39.86
CA SER A 51 12.82 -33.16 39.90
C SER A 51 14.13 -34.03 39.93
N PRO A 52 15.38 -33.60 40.32
CA PRO A 52 16.02 -32.27 40.59
C PRO A 52 17.52 -32.15 40.15
N TYR A 53 18.22 -31.09 40.64
CA TYR A 53 19.69 -30.88 40.85
C TYR A 53 20.44 -30.08 39.75
N ASN A 54 21.25 -29.04 40.03
CA ASN A 54 21.76 -28.49 41.29
C ASN A 54 22.25 -27.04 41.16
N ARG A 55 22.28 -26.34 42.30
CA ARG A 55 22.75 -24.95 42.51
C ARG A 55 24.14 -25.01 43.15
N GLY A 56 25.07 -24.14 42.72
CA GLY A 56 26.37 -23.94 43.38
C GLY A 56 26.66 -22.44 43.52
N ASN A 57 26.60 -21.95 44.76
CA ASN A 57 26.97 -20.60 45.20
C ASN A 57 28.42 -20.57 45.71
N ASN A 58 28.88 -19.34 45.98
CA ASN A 58 29.98 -18.89 46.85
C ASN A 58 31.30 -18.54 46.13
N ASN A 59 32.08 -17.55 46.52
CA ASN A 59 31.93 -16.25 47.21
C ASN A 59 33.38 -15.67 47.31
N ASP A 60 33.48 -14.37 47.58
CA ASP A 60 34.61 -13.66 48.23
C ASP A 60 35.89 -13.32 47.42
N ASN A 61 36.18 -12.03 47.20
CA ASN A 61 36.99 -11.22 48.13
C ASN A 61 37.27 -9.76 47.68
N GLN A 62 37.24 -8.84 48.67
CA GLN A 62 37.51 -7.39 48.73
C GLN A 62 38.88 -6.89 48.14
N GLN A 63 38.93 -5.80 47.35
CA GLN A 63 39.25 -4.34 47.63
C GLN A 63 40.75 -3.98 47.90
N PRO A 64 41.22 -2.69 47.88
CA PRO A 64 40.87 -1.45 47.13
C PRO A 64 42.15 -0.70 46.57
N ILE A 65 42.07 0.57 46.08
CA ILE A 65 43.05 1.71 46.27
C ILE A 65 42.97 2.85 45.19
N VAL A 66 42.56 4.05 45.64
CA VAL A 66 43.05 5.46 45.43
C VAL A 66 42.71 6.33 44.17
N ASP A 67 42.46 7.62 44.47
CA ASP A 67 41.88 8.78 43.75
C ASP A 67 42.67 9.51 42.62
N GLN A 68 41.92 9.99 41.60
CA GLN A 68 41.93 11.27 40.80
C GLN A 68 43.20 11.83 40.09
N PRO A 69 43.14 12.80 39.10
CA PRO A 69 42.03 13.40 38.30
C PRO A 69 42.24 13.58 36.74
N ARG A 70 41.11 13.67 36.00
CA ARG A 70 40.72 14.57 34.86
C ARG A 70 41.72 14.93 33.72
N VAL A 71 41.45 14.50 32.47
CA VAL A 71 41.47 15.32 31.20
C VAL A 71 40.53 14.71 30.15
N ARG A 72 39.63 15.52 29.55
CA ARG A 72 38.82 15.18 28.35
C ARG A 72 39.60 15.55 27.08
N PRO A 73 39.44 14.79 25.99
CA PRO A 73 39.37 15.40 24.66
C PRO A 73 38.02 15.10 24.02
N SER A 74 37.23 16.16 23.84
CA SER A 74 36.06 16.22 22.97
C SER A 74 36.47 16.05 21.52
N LEU A 75 36.07 14.94 20.90
CA LEU A 75 35.95 14.82 19.45
C LEU A 75 34.46 14.78 19.14
N GLU A 76 33.91 15.99 18.97
CA GLU A 76 32.59 16.21 18.40
C GLU A 76 32.60 15.80 16.93
N THR A 77 32.27 14.54 16.66
CA THR A 77 31.73 14.19 15.33
C THR A 77 30.25 14.53 15.34
N ASN A 78 29.92 15.59 14.61
CA ASN A 78 28.57 16.07 14.28
C ASN A 78 27.64 14.91 13.85
N ARG A 79 26.98 14.26 14.81
CA ARG A 79 25.82 13.41 14.56
C ARG A 79 24.63 14.33 14.32
N ARG A 80 24.48 14.83 13.09
CA ARG A 80 23.14 15.22 12.61
C ARG A 80 22.36 13.93 12.31
N SER A 81 21.97 13.19 13.35
CA SER A 81 20.78 12.35 13.23
C SER A 81 19.61 13.33 13.21
N SER A 82 18.93 13.46 12.08
CA SER A 82 17.64 14.14 12.04
C SER A 82 16.77 13.57 13.16
N SER A 83 16.51 14.34 14.22
CA SER A 83 15.63 13.95 15.30
C SER A 83 14.19 14.01 14.80
N SER A 84 13.81 13.05 13.96
CA SER A 84 12.42 12.84 13.62
C SER A 84 11.73 12.28 14.86
N THR A 85 10.70 12.97 15.35
CA THR A 85 9.82 12.47 16.41
C THR A 85 9.39 11.04 16.10
N PRO A 86 9.49 10.08 17.04
CA PRO A 86 9.04 8.71 16.82
C PRO A 86 7.56 8.66 16.43
N LEU A 87 7.20 7.79 15.47
CA LEU A 87 5.83 7.65 14.95
C LEU A 87 4.82 7.37 16.06
N ALA A 88 5.17 6.51 17.02
CA ALA A 88 4.31 6.17 18.15
C ALA A 88 4.04 7.35 19.13
N SER A 89 4.79 8.45 18.99
CA SER A 89 4.70 9.62 19.87
C SER A 89 4.36 10.92 19.13
N SER A 90 4.26 10.88 17.80
CA SER A 90 3.92 12.07 17.01
C SER A 90 2.46 12.45 17.24
N ASN A 91 2.14 13.74 17.09
CA ASN A 91 0.78 14.23 17.31
C ASN A 91 -0.23 13.60 16.35
N GLU A 92 0.24 13.28 15.15
CA GLU A 92 -0.53 12.69 14.07
C GLU A 92 -0.85 11.22 14.34
N CYS A 93 0.10 10.43 14.86
CA CYS A 93 -0.04 8.97 14.96
C CYS A 93 -0.26 8.43 16.37
N LYS A 94 0.01 9.20 17.43
CA LYS A 94 0.01 8.70 18.81
C LYS A 94 -1.29 8.00 19.20
N PHE A 95 -2.45 8.60 18.89
CA PHE A 95 -3.75 8.03 19.26
C PHE A 95 -4.06 6.76 18.48
N ASP A 96 -3.82 6.75 17.17
CA ASP A 96 -4.05 5.59 16.31
C ASP A 96 -3.17 4.41 16.68
N VAL A 97 -1.86 4.66 16.86
CA VAL A 97 -0.90 3.63 17.24
C VAL A 97 -1.24 3.05 18.60
N GLN A 98 -1.65 3.88 19.56
CA GLN A 98 -2.12 3.39 20.87
C GLN A 98 -3.36 2.51 20.75
N LYS A 99 -4.34 2.94 19.95
CA LYS A 99 -5.62 2.24 19.81
C LYS A 99 -5.50 0.90 19.09
N TYR A 100 -4.74 0.85 17.99
CA TYR A 100 -4.76 -0.31 17.10
C TYR A 100 -3.50 -1.17 17.19
N CYS A 101 -2.33 -0.57 17.42
CA CYS A 101 -1.04 -1.27 17.42
C CYS A 101 -0.52 -1.61 18.81
N ASN A 102 -0.99 -0.93 19.84
CA ASN A 102 -0.47 -1.05 21.20
C ASN A 102 -1.57 -1.41 22.20
N LYS A 103 -2.40 -2.42 21.87
CA LYS A 103 -3.57 -2.88 22.66
C LYS A 103 -3.18 -3.35 24.07
N GLY A 104 -2.95 -2.41 24.98
CA GLY A 104 -2.72 -2.64 26.41
C GLY A 104 -1.26 -2.69 26.87
N SER A 105 -0.26 -2.40 26.03
CA SER A 105 1.14 -2.28 26.47
C SER A 105 1.53 -0.82 26.69
N GLN A 106 2.25 -0.56 27.79
CA GLN A 106 2.79 0.78 28.09
C GLN A 106 4.09 1.07 27.34
N GLN A 107 4.68 0.08 26.66
CA GLN A 107 5.94 0.26 25.98
C GLN A 107 5.75 1.00 24.65
N LEU A 108 6.56 2.04 24.43
CA LEU A 108 6.58 2.76 23.17
C LEU A 108 7.08 1.83 22.04
N LEU A 109 6.29 1.72 20.98
CA LEU A 109 6.70 0.96 19.80
C LEU A 109 7.81 1.71 19.05
N SER A 110 8.84 0.97 18.63
CA SER A 110 9.82 1.46 17.65
C SER A 110 9.12 1.77 16.32
N ASN A 111 9.63 2.72 15.54
CA ASN A 111 9.08 3.07 14.22
C ASN A 111 8.87 1.83 13.34
N LEU A 112 9.83 0.90 13.29
CA LEU A 112 9.70 -0.34 12.51
C LEU A 112 8.49 -1.21 12.93
N LYS A 113 8.26 -1.36 14.23
CA LYS A 113 7.08 -2.08 14.77
C LYS A 113 5.77 -1.36 14.48
N VAL A 114 5.78 -0.02 14.44
CA VAL A 114 4.61 0.77 14.04
C VAL A 114 4.31 0.52 12.57
N LEU A 115 5.31 0.60 11.70
CA LEU A 115 5.15 0.35 10.26
C LEU A 115 4.62 -1.05 10.00
N GLN A 116 5.25 -2.08 10.60
CA GLN A 116 4.81 -3.47 10.47
C GLN A 116 3.37 -3.65 10.95
N CYS A 117 3.02 -3.11 12.12
CA CYS A 117 1.65 -3.19 12.61
C CYS A 117 0.67 -2.52 11.64
N VAL A 118 0.97 -1.31 11.18
CA VAL A 118 0.06 -0.58 10.27
C VAL A 118 -0.09 -1.32 8.95
N ASP A 119 0.99 -1.92 8.42
CA ASP A 119 0.94 -2.78 7.25
C ASP A 119 0.12 -4.07 7.49
N ASP A 120 0.12 -4.60 8.71
CA ASP A 120 -0.72 -5.76 9.10
C ASP A 120 -2.20 -5.36 9.33
N LEU A 121 -2.43 -4.12 9.77
CA LEU A 121 -3.77 -3.51 9.88
C LEU A 121 -4.36 -3.18 8.51
N ASP A 122 -3.56 -3.17 7.45
CA ASP A 122 -3.88 -2.80 6.05
C ASP A 122 -4.93 -3.72 5.37
N ASN A 123 -5.48 -4.72 6.08
CA ASN A 123 -6.71 -5.42 5.68
C ASN A 123 -8.00 -4.72 6.17
N ALA A 124 -7.86 -3.65 6.96
CA ALA A 124 -8.94 -2.83 7.53
C ALA A 124 -8.57 -1.34 7.47
N VAL A 125 -8.24 -0.85 6.27
CA VAL A 125 -7.60 0.45 5.94
C VAL A 125 -8.29 1.71 6.48
N ASN A 126 -9.50 1.61 7.00
CA ASN A 126 -10.25 2.74 7.55
C ASN A 126 -10.08 2.96 9.06
N LEU A 127 -9.08 2.35 9.70
CA LEU A 127 -8.94 2.41 11.15
C LEU A 127 -8.15 3.62 11.68
N ILE A 128 -7.06 4.01 11.00
CA ILE A 128 -6.15 5.09 11.47
C ILE A 128 -6.44 6.44 10.80
N SER A 129 -6.13 7.55 11.48
CA SER A 129 -6.39 8.91 11.00
C SER A 129 -5.61 9.27 9.73
N LYS A 130 -6.17 10.20 8.95
CA LYS A 130 -5.59 10.70 7.69
C LYS A 130 -4.23 11.36 7.94
N GLU A 131 -4.09 12.04 9.06
CA GLU A 131 -2.85 12.69 9.49
C GLU A 131 -1.77 11.65 9.76
N CYS A 132 -2.11 10.55 10.44
CA CYS A 132 -1.17 9.47 10.70
C CYS A 132 -0.73 8.76 9.42
N GLN A 133 -1.68 8.42 8.53
CA GLN A 133 -1.38 7.80 7.23
C GLN A 133 -0.38 8.64 6.43
N HIS A 134 -0.61 9.95 6.34
CA HIS A 134 0.28 10.86 5.62
C HIS A 134 1.68 10.92 6.23
N LEU A 135 1.77 10.94 7.57
CA LEU A 135 3.05 10.92 8.28
C LEU A 135 3.80 9.60 8.05
N ILE A 136 3.10 8.47 8.05
CA ILE A 136 3.67 7.15 7.75
C ILE A 136 4.19 7.10 6.32
N TYR A 137 3.42 7.58 5.33
CA TYR A 137 3.87 7.68 3.95
C TYR A 137 5.16 8.50 3.83
N LYS A 138 5.21 9.68 4.45
CA LYS A 138 6.40 10.54 4.46
C LYS A 138 7.58 9.88 5.16
N PHE A 139 7.32 9.16 6.26
CA PHE A 139 8.35 8.42 6.98
C PHE A 139 8.93 7.28 6.13
N LYS A 140 8.07 6.46 5.50
CA LYS A 140 8.43 5.39 4.57
C LYS A 140 9.25 5.93 3.40
N TYR A 141 8.83 7.07 2.82
CA TYR A 141 9.59 7.75 1.75
C TYR A 141 10.96 8.23 2.22
N ASN A 142 11.06 8.96 3.33
CA ASN A 142 12.35 9.44 3.83
C ASN A 142 13.30 8.30 4.21
N MET A 143 12.75 7.15 4.59
CA MET A 143 13.52 5.94 4.86
C MET A 143 14.16 5.40 3.56
N THR A 144 13.53 5.53 2.39
CA THR A 144 14.14 5.08 1.12
C THR A 144 15.31 5.94 0.68
N LEU A 145 15.34 7.19 1.14
CA LEU A 145 16.41 8.15 0.90
C LEU A 145 17.53 8.06 1.93
N ASP A 146 17.46 7.15 2.90
CA ASP A 146 18.49 7.01 3.91
C ASP A 146 19.70 6.26 3.34
N PRO A 147 20.90 6.89 3.29
CA PRO A 147 22.12 6.28 2.74
C PRO A 147 22.49 4.93 3.35
N ARG A 148 22.04 4.64 4.58
CA ARG A 148 22.35 3.38 5.27
C ARG A 148 21.75 2.17 4.55
N PHE A 149 20.66 2.35 3.81
CA PHE A 149 20.08 1.26 3.01
C PHE A 149 20.89 0.98 1.76
N ASP A 150 21.37 2.02 1.07
CA ASP A 150 22.29 1.84 -0.07
C ASP A 150 23.58 1.16 0.40
N ASP A 151 24.16 1.61 1.51
CA ASP A 151 25.36 0.97 2.10
C ASP A 151 25.10 -0.50 2.51
N ALA A 152 23.90 -0.81 3.00
CA ALA A 152 23.51 -2.17 3.36
C ALA A 152 23.28 -3.04 2.12
N ALA A 153 22.73 -2.47 1.05
CA ALA A 153 22.53 -3.12 -0.24
C ALA A 153 23.87 -3.46 -0.89
N GLU A 154 24.81 -2.51 -0.94
CA GLU A 154 26.15 -2.75 -1.50
C GLU A 154 26.90 -3.87 -0.77
N ARG A 155 26.81 -3.90 0.58
CA ARG A 155 27.44 -4.96 1.37
C ARG A 155 26.80 -6.32 1.14
N GLN A 156 25.48 -6.40 1.20
CA GLN A 156 24.75 -7.67 1.14
C GLN A 156 24.61 -8.22 -0.28
N CYS A 157 24.61 -7.37 -1.30
CA CYS A 157 24.45 -7.71 -2.71
C CYS A 157 25.74 -7.61 -3.52
N SER A 158 26.89 -7.58 -2.86
CA SER A 158 28.21 -7.33 -3.49
C SER A 158 28.57 -8.26 -4.65
N LYS A 159 28.09 -9.52 -4.66
CA LYS A 159 28.32 -10.45 -5.77
C LYS A 159 27.33 -10.25 -6.91
N ASP A 160 26.05 -10.11 -6.60
CA ASP A 160 24.99 -9.91 -7.59
C ASP A 160 25.18 -8.57 -8.34
N LEU A 161 25.64 -7.51 -7.65
CA LEU A 161 25.96 -6.22 -8.25
C LEU A 161 27.10 -6.27 -9.28
N LYS A 162 27.92 -7.32 -9.28
CA LYS A 162 28.94 -7.51 -10.34
C LYS A 162 28.31 -8.02 -11.63
N VAL A 163 27.19 -8.71 -11.52
CA VAL A 163 26.46 -9.38 -12.61
C VAL A 163 25.41 -8.45 -13.23
N PHE A 164 24.69 -7.67 -12.42
CA PHE A 164 23.65 -6.77 -12.91
C PHE A 164 24.26 -5.43 -13.37
N ASP A 165 24.60 -5.36 -14.66
CA ASP A 165 25.21 -4.18 -15.28
C ASP A 165 24.32 -2.94 -15.15
N GLU A 166 23.00 -3.12 -15.19
CA GLU A 166 21.98 -2.07 -15.07
C GLU A 166 22.01 -1.37 -13.71
N CYS A 167 22.40 -2.09 -12.64
CA CYS A 167 22.46 -1.53 -11.30
C CYS A 167 23.78 -0.82 -11.00
N LYS A 168 24.80 -0.95 -11.87
CA LYS A 168 26.14 -0.37 -11.64
C LYS A 168 26.13 1.15 -11.58
N GLU A 169 25.23 1.79 -12.32
CA GLU A 169 25.08 3.24 -12.30
C GLU A 169 24.71 3.79 -10.90
N TYR A 170 24.07 2.98 -10.05
CA TYR A 170 23.59 3.41 -8.74
C TYR A 170 24.57 3.09 -7.60
N ILE A 171 25.64 2.34 -7.88
CA ILE A 171 26.69 2.02 -6.89
C ILE A 171 27.40 3.32 -6.48
N GLY A 172 27.53 3.56 -5.17
CA GLY A 172 28.12 4.78 -4.62
C GLY A 172 27.19 6.01 -4.63
N LYS A 173 26.01 5.93 -5.25
CA LYS A 173 24.99 7.01 -5.24
C LYS A 173 24.10 6.90 -4.00
N ARG A 174 24.65 7.33 -2.87
CA ARG A 174 24.00 7.32 -1.54
C ARG A 174 22.76 8.20 -1.45
N GLY A 175 21.76 7.70 -0.72
CA GLY A 175 20.52 8.40 -0.38
C GLY A 175 19.55 8.54 -1.56
N SER A 176 19.76 7.75 -2.60
CA SER A 176 18.97 7.83 -3.83
C SER A 176 17.81 6.83 -3.84
N GLY A 177 17.90 5.75 -3.04
CA GLY A 177 16.93 4.65 -3.04
C GLY A 177 16.92 3.82 -4.33
N ARG A 178 17.74 4.18 -5.31
CA ARG A 178 17.76 3.62 -6.68
C ARG A 178 18.44 2.26 -6.71
N LEU A 179 19.49 2.09 -5.92
CA LEU A 179 20.22 0.82 -5.86
C LEU A 179 19.34 -0.32 -5.33
N VAL A 180 18.61 -0.07 -4.23
CA VAL A 180 17.67 -1.04 -3.66
C VAL A 180 16.53 -1.34 -4.63
N THR A 181 16.03 -0.32 -5.33
CA THR A 181 14.98 -0.46 -6.35
C THR A 181 15.46 -1.33 -7.52
N CYS A 182 16.64 -1.04 -8.08
CA CYS A 182 17.22 -1.85 -9.16
C CYS A 182 17.45 -3.31 -8.73
N LEU A 183 17.99 -3.54 -7.53
CA LEU A 183 18.19 -4.90 -7.02
C LEU A 183 16.88 -5.67 -6.86
N TYR A 184 15.79 -4.97 -6.56
CA TYR A 184 14.47 -5.60 -6.50
C TYR A 184 13.99 -6.08 -7.88
N ASP A 185 14.22 -5.32 -8.96
CA ASP A 185 13.86 -5.77 -10.33
C ASP A 185 14.47 -7.14 -10.66
N PHE A 186 15.68 -7.39 -10.17
CA PHE A 186 16.40 -8.65 -10.34
C PHE A 186 16.17 -9.65 -9.20
N LEU A 187 15.20 -9.44 -8.31
CA LEU A 187 14.94 -10.32 -7.17
C LEU A 187 14.80 -11.81 -7.54
N PRO A 188 14.15 -12.21 -8.66
CA PRO A 188 14.14 -13.61 -9.09
C PRO A 188 15.56 -14.14 -9.37
N ASN A 189 16.41 -13.30 -9.95
CA ASN A 189 17.76 -13.61 -10.44
C ASN A 189 18.87 -13.46 -9.39
N ILE A 190 18.60 -12.87 -8.21
CA ILE A 190 19.57 -12.74 -7.11
C ILE A 190 20.06 -14.11 -6.64
N THR A 191 21.37 -14.32 -6.64
CA THR A 191 21.98 -15.59 -6.22
C THR A 191 22.36 -15.61 -4.75
N GLU A 192 22.77 -14.48 -4.17
CA GLU A 192 23.14 -14.41 -2.75
C GLU A 192 21.91 -14.46 -1.84
N SER A 193 21.94 -15.38 -0.87
CA SER A 193 20.86 -15.51 0.13
C SER A 193 20.77 -14.29 1.03
N SER A 194 21.92 -13.67 1.37
CA SER A 194 21.99 -12.44 2.17
C SER A 194 21.36 -11.25 1.43
N CYS A 195 21.69 -11.06 0.15
CA CYS A 195 21.06 -10.06 -0.71
C CYS A 195 19.55 -10.30 -0.84
N ARG A 196 19.15 -11.54 -1.15
CA ARG A 196 17.73 -11.91 -1.30
C ARG A 196 16.94 -11.66 -0.02
N TYR A 197 17.50 -12.00 1.13
CA TYR A 197 16.90 -11.72 2.43
C TYR A 197 16.76 -10.22 2.66
N PHE A 198 17.83 -9.45 2.44
CA PHE A 198 17.82 -8.00 2.58
C PHE A 198 16.72 -7.36 1.73
N ILE A 199 16.69 -7.65 0.43
CA ILE A 199 15.70 -7.07 -0.49
C ILE A 199 14.27 -7.45 -0.08
N LYS A 200 14.04 -8.69 0.39
CA LYS A 200 12.74 -9.10 0.95
C LYS A 200 12.37 -8.37 2.24
N GLN A 201 13.33 -8.10 3.14
CA GLN A 201 13.08 -7.29 4.33
C GLN A 201 12.78 -5.84 3.97
N MET A 202 13.50 -5.29 2.99
CA MET A 202 13.23 -3.95 2.48
C MET A 202 11.82 -3.85 1.86
N GLN A 203 11.40 -4.88 1.12
CA GLN A 203 10.04 -4.98 0.58
C GLN A 203 8.97 -4.95 1.68
N ALA A 204 9.21 -5.61 2.81
CA ALA A 204 8.26 -5.68 3.91
C ALA A 204 8.16 -4.36 4.72
N VAL A 205 9.07 -3.41 4.52
CA VAL A 205 9.24 -2.25 5.42
C VAL A 205 9.08 -0.91 4.71
N ILE A 206 9.51 -0.78 3.46
CA ILE A 206 9.48 0.48 2.72
C ILE A 206 8.12 0.72 2.05
N PHE A 207 7.73 -0.13 1.10
CA PHE A 207 6.45 -0.03 0.40
C PHE A 207 6.06 -1.42 -0.10
N ASN A 208 4.77 -1.73 -0.01
CA ASN A 208 4.20 -2.88 -0.67
C ASN A 208 4.44 -2.75 -2.20
N ASP A 209 4.30 -1.57 -2.81
CA ASP A 209 4.61 -1.30 -4.23
C ASP A 209 5.95 -0.58 -4.38
N TRP A 210 7.03 -1.35 -4.32
CA TRP A 210 8.42 -0.88 -4.40
C TRP A 210 8.73 -0.05 -5.66
N ARG A 211 7.93 -0.16 -6.75
CA ARG A 211 8.09 0.61 -8.00
C ARG A 211 7.91 2.13 -7.81
N LEU A 212 7.37 2.52 -6.66
CA LEU A 212 7.18 3.91 -6.24
C LEU A 212 8.47 4.61 -5.78
N ILE A 213 9.53 3.87 -5.46
CA ILE A 213 10.68 4.37 -4.67
C ILE A 213 11.62 5.28 -5.46
N GLU A 214 11.87 4.98 -6.73
CA GLU A 214 12.97 5.63 -7.44
C GLU A 214 12.54 6.90 -8.19
N TYR A 215 11.80 6.76 -9.30
CA TYR A 215 11.46 7.90 -10.14
C TYR A 215 10.14 8.56 -9.74
N PHE A 216 9.19 7.75 -9.28
CA PHE A 216 7.84 8.22 -8.99
C PHE A 216 7.83 9.24 -7.86
N SER A 217 8.37 8.89 -6.70
CA SER A 217 8.28 9.80 -5.55
C SER A 217 9.02 11.12 -5.79
N GLU A 218 10.17 11.11 -6.48
CA GLU A 218 10.87 12.36 -6.86
C GLU A 218 10.04 13.18 -7.85
N ALA A 219 9.54 12.54 -8.92
CA ALA A 219 8.81 13.23 -9.97
C ALA A 219 7.43 13.74 -9.54
N CYS A 220 6.80 13.05 -8.58
CA CYS A 220 5.43 13.32 -8.13
C CYS A 220 5.34 13.98 -6.76
N MET A 221 6.44 14.21 -6.02
CA MET A 221 6.36 14.75 -4.65
C MET A 221 5.57 16.05 -4.55
N ASP A 222 5.85 16.99 -5.46
CA ASP A 222 5.15 18.28 -5.50
C ASP A 222 3.67 18.10 -5.80
N ASP A 223 3.33 17.23 -6.77
CA ASP A 223 1.95 16.93 -7.13
C ASP A 223 1.21 16.20 -6.00
N ILE A 224 1.87 15.26 -5.31
CA ILE A 224 1.34 14.54 -4.14
C ILE A 224 0.99 15.53 -3.03
N LYS A 225 1.87 16.51 -2.78
CA LYS A 225 1.65 17.54 -1.77
C LYS A 225 0.55 18.52 -2.18
N ASN A 226 0.61 19.04 -3.41
CA ASN A 226 -0.28 20.10 -3.89
C ASN A 226 -1.70 19.58 -4.16
N LEU A 227 -1.84 18.33 -4.60
CA LEU A 227 -3.12 17.69 -4.86
C LEU A 227 -3.61 16.83 -3.70
N GLU A 228 -2.84 16.82 -2.60
CA GLU A 228 -3.13 16.08 -1.37
C GLU A 228 -3.35 14.58 -1.59
N CYS A 229 -2.67 14.01 -2.58
CA CYS A 229 -2.82 12.61 -2.97
C CYS A 229 -2.04 11.64 -2.08
N GLY A 230 -1.26 12.11 -1.11
CA GLY A 230 -0.57 11.27 -0.11
C GLY A 230 -1.50 10.77 1.01
N ARG A 231 -2.80 10.65 0.72
CA ARG A 231 -3.95 10.40 1.60
C ARG A 231 -5.06 9.79 0.72
N LEU A 232 -5.76 8.72 1.12
CA LEU A 232 -7.11 8.37 0.63
C LEU A 232 -7.80 7.57 1.76
N ASP A 233 -8.97 7.94 2.26
CA ASP A 233 -10.20 8.03 1.46
C ASP A 233 -11.07 9.29 1.66
N ASP A 234 -11.80 9.58 0.58
CA ASP A 234 -13.14 10.19 0.56
C ASP A 234 -14.15 9.14 1.09
N GLU A 235 -15.14 9.62 1.84
CA GLU A 235 -15.93 8.93 2.85
C GLU A 235 -16.70 7.62 2.50
N ASN A 236 -16.49 6.92 1.38
CA ASN A 236 -17.37 5.79 1.01
C ASN A 236 -16.79 4.60 0.24
N GLU A 237 -15.48 4.38 0.09
CA GLU A 237 -15.00 3.19 -0.63
C GLU A 237 -13.77 2.56 -0.01
N ALA A 238 -13.91 1.32 0.45
CA ALA A 238 -12.79 0.49 0.87
C ALA A 238 -11.90 0.17 -0.34
N ILE A 239 -10.86 0.98 -0.57
CA ILE A 239 -9.71 0.58 -1.37
C ILE A 239 -8.60 0.23 -0.38
N PRO A 240 -8.38 -1.07 -0.09
CA PRO A 240 -7.20 -1.47 0.65
C PRO A 240 -5.95 -0.98 -0.10
N HIS A 241 -4.95 -0.52 0.63
CA HIS A 241 -3.62 -0.04 0.20
C HIS A 241 -3.43 1.46 0.01
N GLU A 242 -2.78 2.04 1.01
CA GLU A 242 -2.30 3.42 1.08
C GLU A 242 -1.44 3.85 -0.13
N GLN A 243 -0.75 2.92 -0.81
CA GLN A 243 0.18 3.22 -1.90
C GLN A 243 -0.46 3.17 -3.29
N GLY A 244 -1.29 2.15 -3.54
CA GLY A 244 -2.14 2.10 -4.73
C GLY A 244 -3.12 3.28 -4.76
N ALA A 245 -3.54 3.71 -3.57
CA ALA A 245 -4.29 4.93 -3.35
C ALA A 245 -3.59 6.20 -3.88
N VAL A 246 -2.31 6.42 -3.57
CA VAL A 246 -1.57 7.61 -4.08
C VAL A 246 -1.57 7.63 -5.61
N ILE A 247 -1.23 6.50 -6.25
CA ILE A 247 -1.26 6.38 -7.72
C ILE A 247 -2.69 6.61 -8.22
N SER A 248 -3.70 6.02 -7.56
CA SER A 248 -5.09 6.15 -7.97
C SER A 248 -5.54 7.61 -7.95
N CYS A 249 -5.25 8.33 -6.87
CA CYS A 249 -5.54 9.76 -6.72
C CYS A 249 -4.88 10.60 -7.82
N LEU A 250 -3.57 10.42 -8.03
CA LEU A 250 -2.83 11.20 -9.03
C LEU A 250 -3.35 10.88 -10.44
N SER A 251 -3.66 9.62 -10.73
CA SER A 251 -4.23 9.19 -12.02
C SER A 251 -5.60 9.84 -12.29
N GLN A 252 -6.45 9.96 -11.26
CA GLN A 252 -7.74 10.65 -11.40
C GLN A 252 -7.57 12.15 -11.65
N LYS A 253 -6.48 12.73 -11.14
CA LYS A 253 -6.12 14.14 -11.31
C LYS A 253 -5.08 14.36 -12.41
N TYR A 254 -4.93 13.45 -13.37
CA TYR A 254 -3.80 13.43 -14.32
C TYR A 254 -3.59 14.78 -15.06
N ASN A 255 -4.69 15.46 -15.41
CA ASN A 255 -4.66 16.74 -16.10
C ASN A 255 -4.02 17.88 -15.29
N LYS A 256 -3.92 17.72 -13.96
CA LYS A 256 -3.37 18.71 -13.03
C LYS A 256 -1.92 18.40 -12.64
N LEU A 257 -1.37 17.26 -13.10
CA LEU A 257 -0.03 16.82 -12.76
C LEU A 257 1.04 17.55 -13.58
N GLY A 258 2.19 17.79 -12.95
CA GLY A 258 3.40 18.21 -13.64
C GLY A 258 3.87 17.19 -14.69
N GLN A 259 4.60 17.64 -15.70
CA GLN A 259 5.07 16.78 -16.80
C GLN A 259 5.89 15.58 -16.31
N LYS A 260 6.75 15.79 -15.31
CA LYS A 260 7.58 14.72 -14.71
C LYS A 260 6.70 13.66 -14.05
N CYS A 261 5.72 14.06 -13.22
CA CYS A 261 4.84 13.10 -12.58
C CYS A 261 3.94 12.36 -13.58
N ARG A 262 3.41 13.04 -14.61
CA ARG A 262 2.64 12.37 -15.67
C ARG A 262 3.42 11.25 -16.35
N LYS A 263 4.69 11.52 -16.68
CA LYS A 263 5.57 10.51 -17.28
C LYS A 263 5.71 9.28 -16.38
N GLU A 264 5.89 9.49 -15.08
CA GLU A 264 6.01 8.38 -14.13
C GLU A 264 4.71 7.64 -13.90
N ILE A 265 3.56 8.33 -13.88
CA ILE A 265 2.25 7.69 -13.87
C ILE A 265 2.07 6.79 -15.09
N PHE A 266 2.47 7.25 -16.29
CA PHE A 266 2.41 6.42 -17.49
C PHE A 266 3.40 5.25 -17.44
N ARG A 267 4.63 5.45 -16.97
CA ARG A 267 5.60 4.36 -16.80
C ARG A 267 5.08 3.28 -15.85
N LEU A 268 4.50 3.69 -14.71
CA LEU A 268 3.87 2.77 -13.76
C LEU A 268 2.67 2.07 -14.38
N ALA A 269 1.80 2.81 -15.07
CA ALA A 269 0.66 2.23 -15.74
C ALA A 269 1.11 1.21 -16.80
N GLU A 270 2.09 1.50 -17.62
CA GLU A 270 2.60 0.59 -18.65
C GLU A 270 3.08 -0.73 -18.04
N MET A 271 3.92 -0.66 -16.99
CA MET A 271 4.37 -1.85 -16.25
C MET A 271 3.23 -2.64 -15.61
N GLN A 272 2.11 -1.99 -15.29
CA GLN A 272 0.93 -2.61 -14.71
C GLN A 272 -0.05 -3.16 -15.75
N SER A 273 0.09 -2.82 -17.04
CA SER A 273 -0.93 -3.15 -18.05
C SER A 273 -0.95 -4.62 -18.44
N ASP A 274 0.14 -5.36 -18.20
CA ASP A 274 0.20 -6.77 -18.63
C ASP A 274 -0.70 -7.67 -17.77
N ASP A 275 -0.70 -7.52 -16.46
CA ASP A 275 -1.50 -8.34 -15.55
C ASP A 275 -2.21 -7.47 -14.52
N TYR A 276 -3.51 -7.68 -14.34
CA TYR A 276 -4.33 -6.91 -13.39
C TYR A 276 -3.85 -7.05 -11.94
N HIS A 277 -3.15 -8.14 -11.59
CA HIS A 277 -2.53 -8.31 -10.27
C HIS A 277 -1.45 -7.26 -9.99
N LEU A 278 -0.85 -6.68 -11.05
CA LEU A 278 0.19 -5.68 -10.94
C LEU A 278 -0.38 -4.28 -10.64
N ASP A 279 -1.61 -3.99 -11.05
CA ASP A 279 -2.33 -2.77 -10.65
C ASP A 279 -3.07 -3.04 -9.34
N ARG A 280 -2.43 -2.74 -8.21
CA ARG A 280 -2.99 -3.02 -6.87
C ARG A 280 -4.37 -2.42 -6.67
N ALA A 281 -4.56 -1.16 -7.02
CA ALA A 281 -5.84 -0.48 -6.82
C ALA A 281 -6.96 -1.22 -7.59
N LEU A 282 -6.69 -1.61 -8.83
CA LEU A 282 -7.60 -2.43 -9.63
C LEU A 282 -7.80 -3.83 -9.04
N TYR A 283 -6.74 -4.54 -8.67
CA TYR A 283 -6.81 -5.91 -8.15
C TYR A 283 -7.71 -5.99 -6.91
N TYR A 284 -7.50 -5.12 -5.92
CA TYR A 284 -8.27 -5.18 -4.68
C TYR A 284 -9.72 -4.75 -4.87
N ALA A 285 -9.97 -3.74 -5.69
CA ALA A 285 -11.33 -3.32 -6.00
C ALA A 285 -12.09 -4.38 -6.83
N CYS A 286 -11.40 -5.12 -7.70
CA CYS A 286 -12.04 -5.99 -8.69
C CYS A 286 -11.87 -7.50 -8.48
N ARG A 287 -11.14 -7.99 -7.47
CA ARG A 287 -10.87 -9.44 -7.34
C ARG A 287 -12.15 -10.30 -7.30
N ASP A 288 -13.16 -9.88 -6.54
CA ASP A 288 -14.41 -10.63 -6.42
C ASP A 288 -15.28 -10.49 -7.67
N ASP A 289 -15.24 -9.32 -8.32
CA ASP A 289 -15.90 -9.08 -9.60
C ASP A 289 -15.24 -9.87 -10.74
N ARG A 290 -13.92 -10.05 -10.70
CA ARG A 290 -13.15 -10.88 -11.64
C ARG A 290 -13.60 -12.33 -11.55
N GLU A 291 -13.78 -12.88 -10.35
CA GLU A 291 -14.28 -14.25 -10.18
C GLU A 291 -15.72 -14.42 -10.68
N ARG A 292 -16.56 -13.40 -10.50
CA ARG A 292 -17.98 -13.50 -10.89
C ARG A 292 -18.21 -13.27 -12.39
N LEU A 293 -17.49 -12.31 -12.97
CA LEU A 293 -17.73 -11.80 -14.33
C LEU A 293 -16.71 -12.28 -15.36
N CYS A 294 -15.49 -12.65 -14.92
CA CYS A 294 -14.34 -12.91 -15.78
C CYS A 294 -13.57 -14.19 -15.40
N ALA A 295 -14.20 -15.15 -14.71
CA ALA A 295 -13.55 -16.35 -14.18
C ALA A 295 -12.70 -17.12 -15.21
N GLN A 296 -13.23 -17.22 -16.44
CA GLN A 296 -12.65 -18.00 -17.54
C GLN A 296 -11.51 -17.27 -18.26
N VAL A 297 -11.23 -16.01 -17.89
CA VAL A 297 -10.19 -15.20 -18.52
C VAL A 297 -8.86 -15.42 -17.80
N SER A 298 -7.87 -15.92 -18.54
CA SER A 298 -6.51 -16.08 -18.04
C SER A 298 -5.80 -14.73 -17.88
N SER A 299 -5.08 -14.58 -16.76
CA SER A 299 -4.23 -13.41 -16.48
C SER A 299 -3.09 -13.23 -17.48
N GLY A 300 -2.49 -12.03 -17.49
CA GLY A 300 -1.48 -11.63 -18.46
C GLY A 300 -2.06 -11.06 -19.76
N ASN A 301 -1.20 -10.38 -20.53
CA ASN A 301 -1.51 -9.74 -21.81
C ASN A 301 -2.71 -8.76 -21.76
N GLY A 302 -3.02 -8.16 -20.61
CA GLY A 302 -4.11 -7.22 -20.42
C GLY A 302 -5.52 -7.82 -20.51
N ARG A 303 -5.67 -9.15 -20.65
CA ARG A 303 -6.96 -9.80 -20.92
C ARG A 303 -7.99 -9.62 -19.81
N VAL A 304 -7.57 -9.74 -18.56
CA VAL A 304 -8.47 -9.59 -17.40
C VAL A 304 -8.99 -8.17 -17.33
N TYR A 305 -8.13 -7.16 -17.49
CA TYR A 305 -8.55 -5.76 -17.56
C TYR A 305 -9.55 -5.54 -18.69
N ARG A 306 -9.30 -6.09 -19.89
CA ARG A 306 -10.22 -5.99 -21.02
C ARG A 306 -11.59 -6.56 -20.69
N CYS A 307 -11.64 -7.74 -20.06
CA CYS A 307 -12.91 -8.33 -19.63
C CYS A 307 -13.64 -7.44 -18.62
N LEU A 308 -12.95 -6.95 -17.59
CA LEU A 308 -13.53 -6.03 -16.60
C LEU A 308 -14.04 -4.73 -17.27
N TYR A 309 -13.30 -4.20 -18.23
CA TYR A 309 -13.70 -3.05 -19.03
C TYR A 309 -14.99 -3.30 -19.82
N ASP A 310 -15.09 -4.45 -20.49
CA ASP A 310 -16.28 -4.80 -21.27
C ASP A 310 -17.50 -5.05 -20.34
N GLN A 311 -17.26 -5.45 -19.08
CA GLN A 311 -18.29 -5.63 -18.05
C GLN A 311 -18.59 -4.36 -17.23
N LYS A 312 -17.97 -3.20 -17.53
CA LYS A 312 -18.04 -2.00 -16.69
C LYS A 312 -19.43 -1.39 -16.49
N PHE A 313 -20.43 -1.81 -17.26
CA PHE A 313 -21.83 -1.39 -17.13
C PHE A 313 -22.74 -2.50 -16.59
N ASN A 314 -22.19 -3.67 -16.29
CA ASN A 314 -22.93 -4.78 -15.69
C ASN A 314 -23.42 -4.37 -14.28
N SER A 315 -24.67 -4.70 -13.94
CA SER A 315 -25.27 -4.39 -12.64
C SER A 315 -24.60 -5.16 -11.49
N MET A 316 -24.01 -6.32 -11.78
CA MET A 316 -23.30 -7.12 -10.79
C MET A 316 -21.91 -6.57 -10.46
N MET A 317 -21.33 -5.66 -11.26
CA MET A 317 -20.03 -5.08 -10.95
C MET A 317 -20.13 -4.11 -9.76
N SER A 318 -19.26 -4.26 -8.76
CA SER A 318 -19.24 -3.36 -7.61
C SER A 318 -18.91 -1.91 -8.02
N PRO A 319 -19.41 -0.89 -7.29
CA PRO A 319 -19.03 0.51 -7.51
C PRO A 319 -17.50 0.72 -7.45
N ALA A 320 -16.84 0.08 -6.47
CA ALA A 320 -15.40 0.17 -6.28
C ALA A 320 -14.62 -0.35 -7.50
N CYS A 321 -14.95 -1.54 -8.00
CA CYS A 321 -14.30 -2.05 -9.21
C CYS A 321 -14.56 -1.15 -10.42
N ARG A 322 -15.81 -0.69 -10.58
CA ARG A 322 -16.19 0.18 -11.70
C ARG A 322 -15.40 1.48 -11.73
N LYS A 323 -15.17 2.09 -10.57
CA LYS A 323 -14.33 3.28 -10.41
C LYS A 323 -12.90 3.03 -10.84
N GLU A 324 -12.29 1.93 -10.42
CA GLU A 324 -10.90 1.60 -10.77
C GLU A 324 -10.74 1.20 -12.24
N VAL A 325 -11.73 0.50 -12.82
CA VAL A 325 -11.81 0.25 -14.27
C VAL A 325 -11.89 1.57 -15.05
N HIS A 326 -12.69 2.53 -14.57
CA HIS A 326 -12.81 3.87 -15.18
C HIS A 326 -11.53 4.69 -15.03
N ARG A 327 -10.87 4.65 -13.87
CA ARG A 327 -9.55 5.28 -13.68
C ARG A 327 -8.56 4.75 -14.70
N ARG A 328 -8.47 3.43 -14.84
CA ARG A 328 -7.56 2.79 -15.81
C ARG A 328 -7.92 3.17 -17.24
N GLN A 329 -9.21 3.21 -17.57
CA GLN A 329 -9.69 3.66 -18.88
C GLN A 329 -9.21 5.09 -19.18
N SER A 330 -9.27 6.00 -18.20
CA SER A 330 -8.85 7.39 -18.37
C SER A 330 -7.37 7.50 -18.72
N LEU A 331 -6.51 6.64 -18.15
CA LEU A 331 -5.09 6.58 -18.50
C LEU A 331 -4.88 6.02 -19.92
N VAL A 332 -5.57 4.93 -20.29
CA VAL A 332 -5.47 4.33 -21.63
C VAL A 332 -5.92 5.30 -22.73
N VAL A 333 -6.95 6.11 -22.47
CA VAL A 333 -7.37 7.17 -23.40
C VAL A 333 -6.32 8.26 -23.53
N ALA A 334 -5.58 8.55 -22.45
CA ALA A 334 -4.54 9.57 -22.46
C ALA A 334 -3.23 9.10 -23.11
N ASP A 335 -2.91 7.80 -23.03
CA ASP A 335 -1.80 7.18 -23.75
C ASP A 335 -2.17 5.77 -24.23
N VAL A 336 -2.29 5.64 -25.56
CA VAL A 336 -2.63 4.40 -26.24
C VAL A 336 -1.62 3.28 -26.01
N LYS A 337 -0.38 3.60 -25.61
CA LYS A 337 0.65 2.61 -25.24
C LYS A 337 0.23 1.73 -24.06
N LEU A 338 -0.73 2.18 -23.27
CA LEU A 338 -1.25 1.40 -22.15
C LEU A 338 -2.22 0.29 -22.58
N ASP A 339 -2.72 0.30 -23.82
CA ASP A 339 -3.54 -0.78 -24.38
C ASP A 339 -2.63 -1.92 -24.87
N VAL A 340 -2.41 -2.91 -24.00
CA VAL A 340 -1.53 -4.07 -24.28
C VAL A 340 -2.00 -4.89 -25.50
N PRO A 341 -3.29 -5.23 -25.64
CA PRO A 341 -3.78 -5.87 -26.87
C PRO A 341 -3.45 -5.08 -28.14
N LEU A 342 -3.68 -3.76 -28.15
CA LEU A 342 -3.45 -2.91 -29.30
C LEU A 342 -1.95 -2.75 -29.60
N THR A 343 -1.13 -2.40 -28.60
CA THR A 343 0.32 -2.24 -28.77
C THR A 343 1.02 -3.51 -29.25
N ARG A 344 0.48 -4.69 -28.93
CA ARG A 344 1.01 -5.95 -29.44
C ARG A 344 0.60 -6.20 -30.89
N ALA A 345 -0.66 -5.93 -31.22
CA ALA A 345 -1.16 -6.09 -32.59
C ALA A 345 -0.46 -5.12 -33.55
N CYS A 346 -0.26 -3.88 -33.12
CA CYS A 346 0.29 -2.77 -33.91
C CYS A 346 1.76 -2.48 -33.59
N ARG A 347 2.50 -3.43 -32.99
CA ARG A 347 3.87 -3.20 -32.49
C ARG A 347 4.78 -2.53 -33.52
N ASN A 348 4.73 -2.97 -34.77
CA ASN A 348 5.60 -2.46 -35.83
C ASN A 348 5.22 -1.04 -36.26
N GLU A 349 3.94 -0.69 -36.21
CA GLU A 349 3.40 0.61 -36.61
C GLU A 349 3.64 1.69 -35.53
N MET A 350 3.84 1.26 -34.27
CA MET A 350 4.09 2.16 -33.14
C MET A 350 5.56 2.49 -32.90
N LEU A 351 6.47 1.85 -33.63
CA LEU A 351 7.93 2.05 -33.56
C LEU A 351 8.47 2.97 -34.67
N GLU A 352 7.63 3.30 -35.65
CA GLU A 352 7.86 4.34 -36.68
C GLU A 352 7.39 5.71 -36.18
#